data_AF-A0A257JVC8-F1
#
_entry.id   AF-A0A257JVC8-F1
#
_cell.length_a   1.000
_cell.length_b   1.000
_cell.length_c   1.000
_cell.angle_alpha   90.00
_cell.angle_beta   90.00
_cell.angle_gamma   90.00
#
_symmetry.space_group_name_H-M   'P 1'
#
loop_
_entity.id
_entity.type
_entity.pdbx_description
1 polymer ?
#
loop_
_entity_poly.entity_id
_entity_poly.type
_entity_poly.pdbx_seq_one_letter_code
_entity_poly.pdbx_strand_id
1 'polypeptide(L)'
;MNRKLELENGRKDSTLNAYQIGFTGFKEFEFRYFKDSFFYVSLSFAFIIFLSLGILYLAFKENYRFIFRISVFNLILLFSSILIIIIGDFIDDFNQIRYGYYLLALNIFALILVSRKLVKT
;
A
#
# COMPACT_ATOMS: atom_id res chain seq x y z
N MET A 1 -16.29 6.59 43.34
CA MET A 1 -15.87 6.50 41.91
C MET A 1 -14.36 6.69 41.87
N ASN A 2 -13.60 5.64 41.56
CA ASN A 2 -12.17 5.56 41.87
C ASN A 2 -11.32 5.99 40.66
N ARG A 3 -11.12 7.30 40.51
CA ARG A 3 -10.41 7.96 39.38
C ARG A 3 -9.02 7.37 39.08
N LYS A 4 -8.35 6.76 40.05
CA LYS A 4 -7.07 6.07 39.85
C LYS A 4 -7.20 4.80 38.99
N LEU A 5 -8.28 4.04 39.16
CA LEU A 5 -8.56 2.83 38.38
C LEU A 5 -8.85 3.16 36.91
N GLU A 6 -9.56 4.26 36.64
CA GLU A 6 -9.84 4.72 35.27
C GLU A 6 -8.56 5.16 34.54
N LEU A 7 -7.67 5.88 35.25
CA LEU A 7 -6.38 6.31 34.69
C LEU A 7 -5.42 5.16 34.43
N GLU A 8 -5.48 4.10 35.26
CA GLU A 8 -4.66 2.90 35.07
C GLU A 8 -5.14 2.07 33.88
N ASN A 9 -6.46 1.93 33.70
CA ASN A 9 -7.06 1.27 32.54
C ASN A 9 -6.79 2.05 31.24
N GLY A 10 -6.97 3.38 31.24
CA GLY A 10 -6.67 4.21 30.07
C GLY A 10 -5.19 4.20 29.67
N ARG A 11 -4.27 4.03 30.65
CA ARG A 11 -2.86 3.80 30.37
C ARG A 11 -2.62 2.47 29.68
N LYS A 12 -3.18 1.36 30.20
CA LYS A 12 -3.04 0.03 29.59
C LYS A 12 -3.56 -0.01 28.14
N ASP A 13 -4.68 0.64 27.86
CA ASP A 13 -5.26 0.70 26.52
C ASP A 13 -4.47 1.61 25.56
N SER A 14 -3.83 2.66 26.08
CA SER A 14 -3.01 3.59 25.27
C SER A 14 -1.57 3.10 25.05
N THR A 15 -1.07 2.15 25.86
CA THR A 15 0.26 1.53 25.72
C THR A 15 0.17 0.16 25.06
N LEU A 16 -0.70 -0.01 24.07
CA LEU A 16 -0.64 -1.21 23.24
C LEU A 16 0.68 -1.21 22.46
N ASN A 17 1.45 -2.27 22.64
CA ASN A 17 2.69 -2.47 21.88
C ASN A 17 2.33 -2.64 20.39
N ALA A 18 3.18 -2.20 19.46
CA ALA A 18 2.93 -2.30 18.01
C ALA A 18 2.58 -3.74 17.57
N TYR A 19 3.13 -4.75 18.25
CA TYR A 19 2.78 -6.16 18.05
C TYR A 19 1.35 -6.50 18.46
N GLN A 20 0.85 -5.91 19.55
CA GLN A 20 -0.52 -6.10 20.00
C GLN A 20 -1.49 -5.41 19.05
N ILE A 21 -1.19 -4.19 18.60
CA ILE A 21 -1.99 -3.48 17.58
C ILE A 21 -2.08 -4.30 16.29
N GLY A 22 -0.96 -4.86 15.83
CA GLY A 22 -0.93 -5.75 14.67
C GLY A 22 -1.82 -6.99 14.87
N PHE A 23 -1.70 -7.68 16.00
CA PHE A 23 -2.48 -8.89 16.27
C PHE A 23 -3.98 -8.65 16.44
N THR A 24 -4.37 -7.53 17.05
CA THR A 24 -5.79 -7.16 17.19
C THR A 24 -6.42 -6.88 15.83
N GLY A 25 -5.70 -6.20 14.92
CA GLY A 25 -6.16 -5.95 13.56
C GLY A 25 -6.33 -7.20 12.68
N PHE A 26 -5.55 -8.26 12.94
CA PHE A 26 -5.73 -9.55 12.24
C PHE A 26 -6.89 -10.39 12.79
N LYS A 27 -7.31 -10.16 14.03
CA LYS A 27 -8.32 -10.98 14.72
C LYS A 27 -9.75 -10.66 14.28
N GLU A 28 -9.98 -9.48 13.74
CA GLU A 28 -11.28 -8.99 13.24
C GLU A 28 -11.47 -9.18 11.73
N PHE A 29 -10.77 -10.12 11.09
CA PHE A 29 -10.92 -10.35 9.65
C PHE A 29 -12.27 -11.04 9.34
N GLU A 30 -13.34 -10.26 9.23
CA GLU A 30 -14.68 -10.73 8.87
C GLU A 30 -14.94 -10.71 7.35
N PHE A 31 -15.79 -11.62 6.86
CA PHE A 31 -16.20 -11.61 5.45
C PHE A 31 -16.89 -10.31 4.98
N ARG A 32 -17.33 -9.46 5.92
CA ARG A 32 -17.95 -8.16 5.65
C ARG A 32 -16.99 -7.15 5.01
N TYR A 33 -15.68 -7.26 5.25
CA TYR A 33 -14.67 -6.38 4.66
C TYR A 33 -14.51 -6.54 3.15
N PHE A 34 -14.86 -7.71 2.58
CA PHE A 34 -14.87 -7.89 1.11
C PHE A 34 -15.92 -7.04 0.40
N LYS A 35 -16.91 -6.49 1.11
CA LYS A 35 -17.88 -5.57 0.53
C LYS A 35 -17.41 -4.11 0.57
N ASP A 36 -16.36 -3.83 1.34
CA ASP A 36 -15.84 -2.48 1.51
C ASP A 36 -14.89 -2.11 0.36
N SER A 37 -15.17 -1.00 -0.32
CA SER A 37 -14.30 -0.50 -1.40
C SER A 37 -12.91 -0.09 -0.88
N PHE A 38 -12.81 0.32 0.39
CA PHE A 38 -11.54 0.67 1.02
C PHE A 38 -10.61 -0.54 1.20
N PHE A 39 -11.19 -1.73 1.41
CA PHE A 39 -10.44 -2.98 1.47
C PHE A 39 -9.73 -3.26 0.15
N TYR A 40 -10.40 -3.05 -0.98
CA TYR A 40 -9.80 -3.25 -2.31
C TYR A 40 -8.68 -2.25 -2.61
N VAL A 41 -8.81 -1.00 -2.15
CA VAL A 41 -7.72 -0.01 -2.24
C VAL A 41 -6.51 -0.47 -1.44
N SER A 42 -6.72 -0.89 -0.18
CA SER A 42 -5.66 -1.37 0.70
C SER A 42 -4.98 -2.63 0.14
N LEU A 43 -5.77 -3.56 -0.42
CA LEU A 43 -5.27 -4.77 -1.05
C LEU A 43 -4.44 -4.46 -2.31
N SER A 44 -4.90 -3.52 -3.13
CA SER A 44 -4.17 -3.09 -4.32
C SER A 44 -2.83 -2.48 -3.93
N PHE A 45 -2.80 -1.66 -2.88
CA PHE A 45 -1.56 -1.09 -2.34
C PHE A 45 -0.60 -2.15 -1.79
N ALA A 46 -1.11 -3.15 -1.07
CA ALA A 46 -0.29 -4.28 -0.63
C ALA A 46 0.33 -5.02 -1.82
N PHE A 47 -0.46 -5.27 -2.87
CA PHE A 47 0.02 -5.95 -4.07
C PHE A 47 1.10 -5.14 -4.79
N ILE A 48 0.96 -3.81 -4.87
CA ILE A 48 1.99 -2.90 -5.40
C ILE A 48 3.33 -3.04 -4.67
N ILE A 49 3.30 -3.16 -3.33
CA ILE A 49 4.50 -3.37 -2.52
C ILE A 49 5.14 -4.72 -2.85
N PHE A 50 4.34 -5.79 -2.91
CA PHE A 50 4.84 -7.13 -3.29
C PHE A 50 5.46 -7.14 -4.70
N LEU A 51 4.82 -6.50 -5.68
CA LEU A 51 5.37 -6.36 -7.03
C LEU A 51 6.69 -5.58 -7.02
N SER A 52 6.78 -4.52 -6.22
CA SER A 52 8.01 -3.73 -6.07
C SER A 52 9.17 -4.55 -5.49
N LEU A 53 8.90 -5.42 -4.50
CA LEU A 53 9.88 -6.37 -3.99
C LEU A 53 10.28 -7.41 -5.06
N GLY A 54 9.32 -7.88 -5.86
CA GLY A 54 9.60 -8.76 -7.00
C GLY A 54 10.48 -8.11 -8.06
N ILE A 55 10.26 -6.83 -8.37
CA ILE A 55 11.12 -6.05 -9.27
C ILE A 55 12.54 -5.95 -8.71
N LEU A 56 12.68 -5.65 -7.42
CA LEU A 56 13.99 -5.59 -6.76
C LEU A 56 14.74 -6.93 -6.87
N TYR A 57 14.05 -8.04 -6.61
CA TYR A 57 14.62 -9.38 -6.76
C TYR A 57 15.05 -9.68 -8.20
N LEU A 58 14.22 -9.33 -9.19
CA LEU A 58 14.55 -9.54 -10.61
C LEU A 58 15.68 -8.64 -11.09
N ALA A 59 15.86 -7.46 -10.48
CA ALA A 59 16.96 -6.56 -10.79
C ALA A 59 18.31 -7.21 -10.48
N PHE A 60 18.44 -7.95 -9.37
CA PHE A 60 19.64 -8.74 -9.07
C PHE A 60 19.91 -9.86 -10.07
N LYS A 61 18.87 -10.36 -10.73
CA LYS A 61 18.97 -11.39 -11.78
C LYS A 61 19.09 -10.80 -13.19
N GLU A 62 19.22 -9.47 -13.30
CA GLU A 62 19.33 -8.74 -14.56
C GLU A 62 18.21 -9.04 -15.58
N ASN A 63 17.04 -9.49 -15.11
CA ASN A 63 15.96 -9.90 -15.99
C ASN A 63 15.06 -8.71 -16.38
N TYR A 64 15.63 -7.77 -17.14
CA TYR A 64 15.02 -6.47 -17.42
C TYR A 64 13.71 -6.54 -18.20
N ARG A 65 13.49 -7.59 -19.00
CA ARG A 65 12.21 -7.80 -19.74
C ARG A 65 11.04 -8.00 -18.79
N PHE A 66 11.24 -8.78 -17.73
CA PHE A 66 10.21 -9.01 -16.72
C PHE A 66 10.03 -7.80 -15.81
N ILE A 67 11.12 -7.12 -15.45
CA ILE A 67 11.06 -5.85 -14.71
C ILE A 67 10.19 -4.83 -15.44
N PHE A 68 10.37 -4.67 -16.75
CA PHE A 68 9.54 -3.78 -17.55
C PHE A 68 8.06 -4.15 -17.48
N ARG A 69 7.71 -5.43 -17.74
CA ARG A 69 6.31 -5.89 -17.72
C ARG A 69 5.66 -5.70 -16.34
N ILE A 70 6.37 -6.07 -15.28
CA ILE A 70 5.87 -5.95 -13.91
C ILE A 70 5.73 -4.47 -13.53
N SER A 71 6.68 -3.61 -13.91
CA SER A 71 6.60 -2.17 -13.61
C SER A 71 5.42 -1.50 -14.31
N VAL A 72 5.14 -1.86 -15.57
CA VAL A 72 3.94 -1.39 -16.29
C VAL A 72 2.66 -1.86 -15.60
N PHE A 73 2.59 -3.13 -15.20
CA PHE A 73 1.45 -3.65 -14.47
C PHE A 73 1.27 -2.95 -13.11
N ASN A 74 2.38 -2.68 -12.41
CA ASN A 74 2.39 -1.97 -11.13
C ASN A 74 1.87 -0.53 -11.29
N LEU A 75 2.21 0.13 -12.39
CA LEU A 75 1.71 1.47 -12.71
C LEU A 75 0.19 1.45 -12.98
N ILE A 76 -0.29 0.49 -13.76
CA ILE A 76 -1.74 0.34 -14.05
C ILE A 76 -2.51 0.12 -12.73
N LEU A 77 -1.98 -0.75 -11.86
CA LEU A 77 -2.60 -1.05 -10.58
C LEU A 77 -2.64 0.19 -9.67
N LEU A 78 -1.57 0.99 -9.65
CA LEU A 78 -1.51 2.26 -8.94
C LEU A 78 -2.60 3.22 -9.44
N PHE A 79 -2.71 3.42 -10.75
CA PHE A 79 -3.75 4.27 -11.33
C PHE A 79 -5.16 3.75 -11.03
N SER A 80 -5.38 2.44 -11.10
CA SER A 80 -6.69 1.87 -10.72
C SER A 80 -7.02 2.11 -9.25
N SER A 81 -6.03 2.04 -8.36
CA SER A 81 -6.22 2.29 -6.93
C SER A 81 -6.62 3.74 -6.69
N ILE A 82 -5.96 4.68 -7.35
CA ILE A 82 -6.29 6.12 -7.28
C ILE A 82 -7.71 6.37 -7.83
N LEU A 83 -8.08 5.73 -8.95
CA LEU A 83 -9.43 5.86 -9.50
C LEU A 83 -10.51 5.36 -8.53
N ILE A 84 -10.28 4.23 -7.86
CA ILE A 84 -11.22 3.71 -6.85
C ILE A 84 -11.35 4.68 -5.67
N ILE A 85 -10.24 5.28 -5.23
CA ILE A 85 -10.25 6.29 -4.17
C ILE A 85 -11.12 7.50 -4.55
N ILE A 86 -10.95 8.00 -5.79
CA ILE A 86 -11.69 9.16 -6.31
C ILE A 86 -13.18 8.84 -6.46
N ILE A 87 -13.53 7.68 -7.04
CA ILE A 87 -14.93 7.29 -7.25
C ILE A 87 -15.62 6.95 -5.93
N GLY A 88 -14.88 6.39 -4.97
CA GLY A 88 -15.40 6.00 -3.67
C GLY A 88 -15.59 7.16 -2.68
N ASP A 89 -15.32 8.40 -3.10
CA ASP A 89 -15.44 9.61 -2.27
C ASP A 89 -14.69 9.49 -0.92
N PHE A 90 -13.61 8.70 -0.92
CA PHE A 90 -12.80 8.46 0.28
C PHE A 90 -11.94 9.66 0.68
N ILE A 91 -11.90 10.67 -0.19
CA ILE A 91 -11.07 11.86 -0.06
C ILE A 91 -11.91 13.06 -0.47
N ASP A 92 -12.16 13.98 0.47
CA ASP A 92 -12.88 15.23 0.20
C ASP A 92 -12.05 16.26 -0.59
N ASP A 93 -10.72 16.19 -0.51
CA ASP A 93 -9.80 17.10 -1.19
C ASP A 93 -8.63 16.33 -1.81
N PHE A 94 -8.43 16.47 -3.12
CA PHE A 94 -7.30 15.89 -3.86
C PHE A 94 -5.93 16.18 -3.23
N ASN A 95 -5.77 17.27 -2.46
CA ASN A 95 -4.55 17.55 -1.70
C ASN A 95 -4.28 16.52 -0.57
N GLN A 96 -5.27 15.76 -0.13
CA GLN A 96 -5.07 14.67 0.83
C GLN A 96 -4.46 13.41 0.19
N ILE A 97 -4.36 13.35 -1.16
CA ILE A 97 -3.56 12.33 -1.83
C ILE A 97 -2.12 12.54 -1.39
N ARG A 98 -1.70 11.70 -0.44
CA ARG A 98 -0.40 11.81 0.22
C ARG A 98 0.71 11.80 -0.82
N TYR A 99 1.73 12.63 -0.61
CA TYR A 99 2.93 12.73 -1.46
C TYR A 99 3.57 11.38 -1.82
N GLY A 100 3.37 10.35 -0.99
CA GLY A 100 3.78 8.98 -1.26
C GLY A 100 3.26 8.40 -2.59
N TYR A 101 2.02 8.71 -3.00
CA TYR A 101 1.48 8.22 -4.27
C TYR A 101 2.20 8.81 -5.49
N TYR A 102 2.50 10.12 -5.46
CA TYR A 102 3.25 10.78 -6.53
C TYR A 102 4.69 10.27 -6.62
N LEU A 103 5.37 10.11 -5.47
CA LEU A 103 6.73 9.56 -5.40
C LEU A 103 6.78 8.13 -5.94
N LEU A 104 5.79 7.30 -5.58
CA LEU A 104 5.68 5.94 -6.07
C LEU A 104 5.45 5.89 -7.59
N ALA A 105 4.54 6.73 -8.12
CA ALA A 105 4.31 6.82 -9.55
C ALA A 105 5.59 7.21 -10.31
N LEU A 106 6.32 8.21 -9.81
CA LEU A 106 7.59 8.66 -10.39
C LEU A 106 8.65 7.55 -10.36
N ASN A 107 8.74 6.81 -9.24
CA ASN A 107 9.66 5.68 -9.10
C ASN A 107 9.37 4.58 -10.13
N ILE A 108 8.10 4.19 -10.26
CA ILE A 108 7.67 3.19 -11.25
C ILE A 108 7.97 3.68 -12.68
N PHE A 109 7.76 4.97 -12.95
CA PHE A 109 8.07 5.55 -14.25
C PHE A 109 9.56 5.48 -14.58
N ALA A 110 10.43 5.79 -13.61
CA ALA A 110 11.87 5.66 -13.75
C ALA A 110 12.28 4.21 -14.02
N LEU A 111 11.73 3.23 -13.30
CA LEU A 111 11.98 1.81 -13.53
C LEU A 111 11.58 1.36 -14.94
N ILE A 112 10.44 1.83 -15.45
CA ILE A 112 9.99 1.54 -16.82
C ILE A 112 10.99 2.09 -17.84
N LEU A 113 11.44 3.34 -17.68
CA LEU A 113 12.40 3.97 -18.61
C LEU A 113 13.76 3.26 -18.59
N VAL A 114 14.29 2.97 -17.40
CA VAL A 114 15.59 2.31 -17.22
C VAL A 114 15.55 0.88 -17.75
N SER A 115 14.53 0.09 -17.37
CA SER A 115 14.40 -1.28 -17.86
C SER A 115 14.22 -1.34 -19.39
N ARG A 116 13.45 -0.42 -19.98
CA ARG A 116 13.31 -0.34 -21.44
C ARG A 116 14.63 -0.02 -22.14
N LYS A 117 15.47 0.84 -21.55
CA LYS A 117 16.81 1.14 -22.08
C LYS A 117 17.69 -0.10 -22.04
N LEU A 118 17.71 -0.82 -20.92
CA LEU A 118 18.55 -2.02 -20.71
C LEU A 118 18.10 -3.22 -21.54
N VAL A 119 16.80 -3.36 -21.84
CA VAL A 119 16.29 -4.43 -22.72
C VAL A 119 16.69 -4.23 -24.19
N LYS A 120 16.96 -2.99 -24.61
CA LYS A 120 17.31 -2.65 -25.99
C LYS A 120 18.81 -2.70 -26.29
N THR A 121 19.65 -2.73 -25.26
CA THR A 121 21.10 -2.97 -25.35
C THR A 121 21.35 -4.47 -25.47
#